data_AF-A0A0J1FRS8-F1
#
_entry.id   AF-A0A0J1FRS8-F1
#
_cell.length_a   1.000
_cell.length_b   1.000
_cell.length_c   1.000
_cell.angle_alpha   90.00
_cell.angle_beta   90.00
_cell.angle_gamma   90.00
#
_symmetry.space_group_name_H-M   'P 1'
#
loop_
_entity.id
_entity.type
_entity.pdbx_description
1 polymer ?
#
loop_
_entity_poly.entity_id
_entity_poly.type
_entity_poly.pdbx_seq_one_letter_code
_entity_poly.pdbx_strand_id
1 'polypeptide(L)'
;MDDYFDNLDTIEENLKYFTTNHEQIYQAYETYGKLVHETGPLDQKTCWLIKVALSTECQYPYALRTHILKALTGGCTQEEIEHAMMLVAPTAGFPKTMFGMLTLRDVVDELNRSVQ
;
A
#
# COMPACT_ATOMS: atom_id res chain seq x y z
N MET A 1 -0.21 -8.94 23.48
CA MET A 1 0.27 -9.40 22.16
C MET A 1 0.46 -8.12 21.41
N ASP A 2 1.68 -7.59 21.49
CA ASP A 2 2.00 -6.26 20.98
C ASP A 2 1.60 -6.20 19.51
N ASP A 3 0.85 -5.15 19.16
CA ASP A 3 0.15 -5.05 17.88
C ASP A 3 1.14 -5.24 16.73
N TYR A 4 0.91 -6.27 15.92
CA TYR A 4 1.68 -6.56 14.70
C TYR A 4 1.68 -5.38 13.71
N PHE A 5 0.79 -4.40 13.94
CA PHE A 5 0.64 -3.17 13.17
C PHE A 5 1.37 -1.95 13.78
N ASP A 6 1.77 -1.98 15.05
CA ASP A 6 2.15 -0.77 15.80
C ASP A 6 3.64 -0.44 15.83
N ASN A 7 4.48 -1.17 15.09
CA ASN A 7 5.90 -0.85 15.06
C ASN A 7 6.30 0.15 13.95
N LEU A 8 5.49 1.21 13.78
CA LEU A 8 5.77 2.30 12.83
C LEU A 8 7.10 2.97 13.16
N ASP A 9 7.38 3.21 14.44
CA ASP A 9 8.61 3.85 14.90
C ASP A 9 9.87 3.07 14.45
N THR A 10 9.90 1.75 14.63
CA THR A 10 11.05 0.93 14.17
C THR A 10 11.18 0.93 12.65
N ILE A 11 10.08 1.01 11.92
CA ILE A 11 10.11 1.05 10.45
C ILE A 11 10.66 2.39 9.96
N GLU A 12 10.23 3.49 10.57
CA GLU A 12 10.75 4.82 10.26
C GLU A 12 12.23 4.92 10.60
N GLU A 13 12.65 4.41 11.76
CA GLU A 13 14.06 4.34 12.15
C GLU A 13 14.89 3.50 11.18
N ASN A 14 14.38 2.33 10.78
CA ASN A 14 15.06 1.46 9.83
C ASN A 14 15.13 2.08 8.43
N LEU A 15 14.05 2.73 7.96
CA LEU A 15 14.05 3.45 6.70
C LEU A 15 15.06 4.60 6.76
N LYS A 16 15.11 5.37 7.85
CA LYS A 16 16.08 6.45 8.06
C LYS A 16 17.52 5.93 8.08
N TYR A 17 17.77 4.81 8.75
CA TYR A 17 19.07 4.16 8.72
C TYR A 17 19.45 3.79 7.28
N PHE A 18 18.54 3.16 6.53
CA PHE A 18 18.78 2.72 5.17
C PHE A 18 19.03 3.90 4.21
N THR A 19 18.23 4.95 4.27
CA THR A 19 18.40 6.15 3.43
C THR A 19 19.67 6.92 3.76
N THR A 20 20.10 6.92 5.03
CA THR A 20 21.34 7.59 5.45
C THR A 20 22.59 6.80 5.05
N ASN A 21 22.59 5.48 5.22
CA ASN A 21 23.79 4.64 5.03
C ASN A 21 23.90 4.03 3.62
N HIS A 22 22.79 3.95 2.89
CA HIS A 22 22.69 3.34 1.56
C HIS A 22 21.95 4.25 0.57
N GLU A 23 22.17 5.57 0.66
CA GLU A 23 21.46 6.60 -0.10
C GLU A 23 21.35 6.30 -1.61
N GLN A 24 22.47 5.97 -2.26
CA GLN A 24 22.48 5.70 -3.71
C GLN A 24 21.60 4.52 -4.11
N ILE A 25 21.54 3.48 -3.27
CA ILE A 25 20.68 2.32 -3.49
C ILE A 25 19.21 2.73 -3.36
N TYR A 26 18.89 3.51 -2.34
CA TYR A 26 17.53 4.02 -2.14
C TYR A 26 17.08 4.94 -3.28
N GLN A 27 17.92 5.88 -3.70
CA GLN A 27 17.64 6.78 -4.83
C GLN A 27 17.41 6.00 -6.13
N ALA A 28 18.19 4.94 -6.39
CA ALA A 28 17.97 4.08 -7.54
C ALA A 28 16.61 3.36 -7.46
N TYR A 29 16.24 2.84 -6.29
CA TYR A 29 14.93 2.22 -6.06
C TYR A 29 13.77 3.20 -6.24
N GLU A 30 13.87 4.40 -5.67
CA GLU A 30 12.85 5.45 -5.82
C GLU A 30 12.70 5.89 -7.28
N THR A 31 13.82 6.08 -7.99
CA THR A 31 13.84 6.43 -9.41
C THR A 31 13.17 5.34 -10.24
N TYR A 32 13.50 4.07 -9.99
CA TYR A 32 12.83 2.94 -10.63
C TYR A 32 11.32 2.98 -10.37
N GLY A 33 10.92 3.17 -9.11
CA GLY A 33 9.52 3.26 -8.70
C GLY A 33 8.75 4.39 -9.40
N LYS A 34 9.39 5.55 -9.60
CA LYS A 34 8.82 6.67 -10.35
C LYS A 34 8.67 6.34 -11.83
N LEU A 35 9.73 5.86 -12.48
CA LEU A 35 9.72 5.57 -13.91
C LEU A 35 8.69 4.51 -14.29
N VAL A 36 8.52 3.44 -13.49
CA VAL A 36 7.49 2.42 -13.78
C VAL A 36 6.06 2.96 -13.73
N HIS A 37 5.80 4.04 -12.98
CA HIS A 37 4.50 4.73 -12.98
C HIS A 37 4.35 5.71 -14.15
N GLU A 38 5.43 6.38 -14.55
CA GLU A 38 5.35 7.50 -15.51
C GLU A 38 5.55 7.09 -16.97
N THR A 39 6.26 5.98 -17.23
CA THR A 39 6.64 5.59 -18.61
C THR A 39 5.89 4.36 -19.12
N GLY A 40 4.93 3.85 -18.35
CA GLY A 40 4.13 2.67 -18.71
C GLY A 40 2.87 3.01 -19.51
N PRO A 41 2.23 2.00 -20.14
CA PRO A 41 0.97 2.18 -20.87
C PRO A 41 -0.26 2.20 -19.96
N LEU A 42 -0.11 1.89 -18.67
CA LEU A 42 -1.19 1.85 -17.70
C LEU A 42 -1.37 3.22 -17.06
N ASP A 43 -2.63 3.61 -16.84
CA ASP A 43 -2.92 4.84 -16.12
C ASP A 43 -2.57 4.74 -14.62
N GLN A 44 -2.50 5.91 -13.98
CA GLN A 44 -2.09 6.02 -12.58
C GLN A 44 -2.99 5.21 -11.64
N LYS A 45 -4.30 5.19 -11.89
CA LYS A 45 -5.28 4.45 -11.07
C LYS A 45 -5.03 2.95 -11.16
N THR A 46 -4.88 2.43 -12.38
CA THR A 46 -4.62 1.01 -12.62
C THR A 46 -3.32 0.57 -11.96
N CYS A 47 -2.26 1.36 -12.06
CA CYS A 47 -1.00 1.10 -11.37
C CYS A 47 -1.17 0.97 -9.85
N TRP A 48 -1.96 1.85 -9.23
CA TRP A 48 -2.23 1.77 -7.79
C TRP A 48 -3.11 0.58 -7.40
N LEU A 49 -4.17 0.28 -8.16
CA LEU A 49 -5.03 -0.88 -7.89
C LEU A 49 -4.25 -2.20 -7.98
N ILE A 50 -3.33 -2.33 -8.94
CA ILE A 50 -2.41 -3.49 -9.02
C ILE A 50 -1.55 -3.58 -7.76
N LYS A 51 -0.97 -2.45 -7.32
CA LYS A 51 -0.13 -2.41 -6.11
C LYS A 51 -0.91 -2.76 -4.85
N VAL A 52 -2.14 -2.28 -4.71
CA VAL A 52 -3.05 -2.66 -3.61
C VAL A 52 -3.25 -4.18 -3.63
N ALA A 53 -3.71 -4.75 -4.75
CA ALA A 53 -3.96 -6.18 -4.88
C ALA A 53 -2.72 -7.02 -4.54
N LEU A 54 -1.54 -6.64 -5.03
CA LEU A 54 -0.27 -7.30 -4.71
C LEU A 54 0.06 -7.21 -3.22
N SER A 55 -0.05 -6.03 -2.60
CA SER A 55 0.22 -5.89 -1.16
C SER A 55 -0.80 -6.60 -0.27
N THR A 56 -2.05 -6.76 -0.73
CA THR A 56 -3.07 -7.61 -0.10
C THR A 56 -2.66 -9.08 -0.18
N GLU A 57 -2.24 -9.55 -1.35
CA GLU A 57 -1.80 -10.93 -1.57
C GLU A 57 -0.55 -11.27 -0.75
N CYS A 58 0.46 -10.40 -0.77
CA CYS A 58 1.71 -10.61 -0.07
C CYS A 58 1.58 -10.46 1.46
N GLN A 59 0.41 -10.00 1.96
CA GLN A 59 0.16 -9.71 3.38
C GLN A 59 1.21 -8.76 3.96
N TYR A 60 1.49 -7.67 3.24
CA TYR A 60 2.42 -6.62 3.67
C TYR A 60 1.62 -5.44 4.24
N PRO A 61 1.27 -5.42 5.55
CA PRO A 61 0.35 -4.44 6.11
C PRO A 61 0.78 -2.99 5.87
N TYR A 62 2.05 -2.67 6.11
CA TYR A 62 2.57 -1.30 5.93
C TYR A 62 2.56 -0.85 4.47
N ALA A 63 2.99 -1.74 3.57
CA ALA A 63 2.95 -1.47 2.14
C ALA A 63 1.50 -1.33 1.66
N LEU A 64 0.60 -2.17 2.16
CA LEU A 64 -0.82 -2.14 1.84
C LEU A 64 -1.47 -0.83 2.28
N ARG A 65 -1.27 -0.40 3.53
CA ARG A 65 -1.75 0.91 4.01
C ARG A 65 -1.21 2.05 3.15
N THR A 66 0.09 2.05 2.86
CA THR A 66 0.72 3.03 1.98
C THR A 66 0.10 3.04 0.58
N HIS A 67 -0.14 1.86 -0.02
CA HIS A 67 -0.73 1.75 -1.34
C HIS A 67 -2.20 2.15 -1.36
N ILE A 68 -2.98 1.87 -0.31
CA ILE A 68 -4.37 2.35 -0.18
C ILE A 68 -4.39 3.88 -0.14
N LEU A 69 -3.57 4.50 0.71
CA LEU A 69 -3.48 5.96 0.80
C LEU A 69 -3.07 6.59 -0.54
N LYS A 70 -2.03 6.04 -1.20
CA LYS A 70 -1.59 6.52 -2.51
C LYS A 70 -2.63 6.28 -3.62
N ALA A 71 -3.40 5.20 -3.55
CA ALA A 71 -4.49 4.93 -4.48
C ALA A 71 -5.60 5.99 -4.34
N LEU A 72 -6.03 6.29 -3.11
CA LEU A 72 -7.02 7.33 -2.81
C LEU A 72 -6.53 8.71 -3.28
N THR A 73 -5.31 9.11 -2.92
CA THR A 73 -4.70 10.37 -3.39
C THR A 73 -4.55 10.39 -4.92
N GLY A 74 -4.32 9.23 -5.53
CA GLY A 74 -4.25 9.04 -6.98
C GLY A 74 -5.60 9.02 -7.69
N GLY A 75 -6.71 9.31 -7.01
CA GLY A 75 -8.05 9.41 -7.59
C GLY A 75 -8.79 8.09 -7.73
N CYS A 76 -8.32 7.02 -7.06
CA CYS A 76 -9.12 5.81 -6.91
C CYS A 76 -10.22 6.03 -5.87
N THR A 77 -11.40 5.48 -6.10
CA THR A 77 -12.46 5.44 -5.09
C THR A 77 -12.25 4.28 -4.14
N GLN A 78 -12.90 4.34 -2.97
CA GLN A 78 -12.87 3.23 -2.01
C GLN A 78 -13.42 1.93 -2.64
N GLU A 79 -14.46 2.04 -3.46
CA GLU A 79 -15.10 0.92 -4.15
C GLU A 79 -14.16 0.27 -5.17
N GLU A 80 -13.36 1.05 -5.90
CA GLU A 80 -12.37 0.53 -6.83
C GLU A 80 -11.27 -0.25 -6.09
N ILE A 81 -10.82 0.26 -4.94
CA ILE A 81 -9.82 -0.40 -4.10
C ILE A 81 -10.38 -1.70 -3.51
N GLU A 82 -11.58 -1.66 -2.94
CA GLU A 82 -12.30 -2.83 -2.43
C GLU A 82 -12.48 -3.90 -3.51
N HIS A 83 -12.88 -3.50 -4.73
CA HIS A 83 -13.01 -4.42 -5.84
C HIS A 83 -11.67 -5.07 -6.24
N ALA A 84 -10.57 -4.30 -6.27
CA ALA A 84 -9.24 -4.85 -6.53
C ALA A 84 -8.81 -5.89 -5.48
N MET A 85 -9.16 -5.69 -4.21
CA MET A 85 -8.93 -6.68 -3.14
C MET A 85 -9.80 -7.93 -3.30
N MET A 86 -11.07 -7.77 -3.73
CA MET A 86 -11.96 -8.92 -3.99
C MET A 86 -11.43 -9.81 -5.11
N LEU A 87 -10.77 -9.25 -6.13
CA LEU A 87 -10.13 -10.01 -7.21
C LEU A 87 -8.96 -10.90 -6.73
N VAL A 88 -8.41 -10.64 -5.54
CA VAL A 88 -7.38 -11.50 -4.92
C VAL A 88 -7.98 -12.84 -4.47
N ALA A 89 -9.23 -12.88 -4.02
CA ALA A 89 -9.87 -14.05 -3.43
C ALA A 89 -9.85 -15.30 -4.35
N PRO A 90 -10.26 -15.22 -5.64
CA PRO A 90 -10.26 -16.38 -6.52
C PRO A 90 -8.85 -16.88 -6.90
N THR A 91 -7.80 -16.06 -6.74
CA THR A 91 -6.44 -16.40 -7.17
C THR A 91 -5.55 -16.82 -6.01
N ALA A 92 -5.58 -16.08 -4.90
CA ALA A 92 -4.69 -16.26 -3.76
C ALA A 92 -5.40 -16.58 -2.44
N GLY A 93 -6.73 -16.65 -2.45
CA GLY A 93 -7.54 -17.14 -1.34
C GLY A 93 -8.26 -16.05 -0.55
N PHE A 94 -9.45 -16.42 -0.07
CA PHE A 94 -10.35 -15.54 0.68
C PHE A 94 -9.77 -14.93 1.97
N PRO A 95 -8.96 -15.64 2.79
CA PRO A 95 -8.40 -15.05 4.01
C PRO A 95 -7.51 -13.83 3.76
N LYS A 96 -6.72 -13.85 2.68
CA LYS A 96 -5.85 -12.72 2.30
C LYS A 96 -6.68 -11.51 1.88
N THR A 97 -7.74 -11.73 1.11
CA THR A 97 -8.70 -10.67 0.77
C THR A 97 -9.33 -10.07 2.02
N MET A 98 -9.81 -10.90 2.97
CA MET A 98 -10.44 -10.39 4.19
C MET A 98 -9.49 -9.56 5.04
N PHE A 99 -8.21 -9.95 5.13
CA PHE A 99 -7.18 -9.13 5.78
C PHE A 99 -7.03 -7.76 5.11
N GLY A 100 -6.98 -7.73 3.77
CA GLY A 100 -6.91 -6.47 3.03
C GLY A 100 -8.13 -5.58 3.25
N MET A 101 -9.32 -6.19 3.27
CA MET A 101 -10.58 -5.49 3.52
C MET A 101 -10.66 -4.86 4.93
N LEU A 102 -10.15 -5.55 5.95
CA LEU A 102 -10.02 -4.98 7.29
C LEU A 102 -9.07 -3.78 7.28
N THR A 103 -7.91 -3.93 6.64
CA THR A 103 -6.92 -2.83 6.52
C THR A 103 -7.49 -1.61 5.81
N LEU A 104 -8.28 -1.80 4.74
CA LEU A 104 -8.96 -0.70 4.03
C LEU A 104 -9.90 0.06 4.96
N ARG A 105 -10.71 -0.65 5.73
CA ARG A 105 -11.65 -0.03 6.69
C ARG A 105 -10.91 0.78 7.75
N ASP A 106 -9.84 0.21 8.31
CA ASP A 106 -9.03 0.90 9.32
C ASP A 106 -8.43 2.22 8.77
N VAL A 107 -7.87 2.19 7.56
CA VAL A 107 -7.32 3.39 6.89
C VAL A 107 -8.41 4.44 6.66
N VAL A 108 -9.58 4.03 6.15
CA VAL A 108 -10.69 4.95 5.88
C VAL A 108 -11.23 5.56 7.18
N ASP A 109 -11.36 4.77 8.24
CA ASP A 109 -11.82 5.24 9.55
C ASP A 109 -10.83 6.22 10.21
N GLU A 110 -9.52 6.02 10.04
CA GLU A 110 -8.50 6.99 10.47
C GLU A 110 -8.57 8.30 9.69
N LEU A 111 -8.75 8.25 8.37
CA LEU A 111 -8.90 9.44 7.54
C LEU A 111 -10.15 10.23 7.93
N ASN A 112 -11.27 9.55 8.15
CA ASN A 112 -12.53 10.19 8.56
C ASN A 112 -12.41 10.87 9.94
N ARG A 113 -11.69 10.26 10.88
CA ARG A 113 -11.43 10.85 12.21
C ARG A 113 -10.49 12.05 12.15
N SER A 114 -9.56 12.08 11.21
CA SER A 114 -8.59 13.18 11.06
C SER A 114 -9.18 14.44 10.40
N VAL A 115 -10.37 14.34 9.82
CA VAL A 115 -11.10 15.45 9.18
C VAL A 115 -12.14 16.10 10.13
N GLN A 116 -12.40 15.49 11.29
CA GLN A 116 -13.22 16.05 12.38
C GLN A 116 -12.38 16.87 13.36
#